data_AF-A0AAE9SJB2-F1
#
_entry.id   AF-A0AAE9SJB2-F1
#
_cell.length_a   1.000
_cell.length_b   1.000
_cell.length_c   1.000
_cell.angle_alpha   90.00
_cell.angle_beta   90.00
_cell.angle_gamma   90.00
#
_symmetry.space_group_name_H-M   'P 1'
#
loop_
_entity.id
_entity.type
_entity.pdbx_description
1 polymer ?
#
loop_
_entity_poly.entity_id
_entity_poly.type
_entity_poly.pdbx_seq_one_letter_code
_entity_poly.pdbx_strand_id
1 'polypeptide(L)'
;MNENCFPVDANSDAILNLEERIKALKGKIEAIETKLFPFEQSLRNSIADLLIEERELTILYKAQKKAKKEKRLVQKRKGKNYKESTGIVPVSKKEEVEKVNQKEKKRLYKEAMLYVHPDKFSMQENEQQKALETTTKLIEIYQNGSLEELEAFHAYIFGGNTALNFNKDITLVKKTTSNTTYLTNEVERLEKQLTILLDSYTYKVLTTYKNPMSFVAELKSYYDDRIFKLRKRTRTKK
;
A
#
# COMPACT_ATOMS: atom_id res chain seq x y z
N MET A 1 53.16 -23.12 -1.57
CA MET A 1 52.47 -21.82 -1.72
C MET A 1 51.67 -21.87 -3.01
N ASN A 2 50.46 -22.45 -2.98
CA ASN A 2 49.54 -22.39 -4.12
C ASN A 2 48.31 -21.63 -3.65
N GLU A 3 48.27 -20.34 -3.98
CA GLU A 3 47.09 -19.51 -3.79
C GLU A 3 46.05 -19.94 -4.83
N ASN A 4 45.10 -20.77 -4.40
CA ASN A 4 43.88 -21.02 -5.15
C ASN A 4 43.01 -19.76 -5.10
N CYS A 5 43.20 -18.86 -6.07
CA CYS A 5 42.25 -17.77 -6.32
C CYS A 5 41.01 -18.37 -6.97
N PHE A 6 40.02 -18.74 -6.14
CA PHE A 6 38.68 -19.06 -6.63
C PHE A 6 38.07 -17.78 -7.24
N PRO A 7 37.45 -17.83 -8.43
CA PRO A 7 36.72 -16.69 -8.95
C PRO A 7 35.52 -16.47 -8.03
N VAL A 8 35.54 -15.38 -7.26
CA VAL A 8 34.35 -14.91 -6.54
C VAL A 8 33.33 -14.57 -7.63
N ASP A 9 32.23 -15.33 -7.66
CA ASP A 9 31.18 -15.21 -8.65
C ASP A 9 30.65 -13.76 -8.69
N ALA A 10 30.85 -13.04 -9.80
CA ALA A 10 30.38 -11.66 -9.98
C ALA A 10 28.86 -11.48 -9.72
N ASN A 11 28.08 -12.57 -9.77
CA ASN A 11 26.67 -12.60 -9.41
C ASN A 11 26.44 -12.51 -7.89
N SER A 12 27.33 -13.06 -7.06
CA SER A 12 27.25 -13.00 -5.60
C SER A 12 27.46 -11.56 -5.10
N ASP A 13 28.46 -10.87 -5.63
CA ASP A 13 28.73 -9.46 -5.27
C ASP A 13 27.58 -8.53 -5.68
N ALA A 14 26.96 -8.78 -6.85
CA ALA A 14 25.80 -8.01 -7.29
C ALA A 14 24.57 -8.20 -6.37
N ILE A 15 24.34 -9.43 -5.88
CA ILE A 15 23.25 -9.72 -4.93
C ILE A 15 23.51 -9.05 -3.58
N LEU A 16 24.72 -9.15 -3.04
CA LEU A 16 25.10 -8.51 -1.78
C LEU A 16 24.92 -6.98 -1.83
N ASN A 17 25.31 -6.36 -2.94
CA ASN A 17 25.11 -4.91 -3.16
C ASN A 17 23.62 -4.52 -3.18
N LEU A 18 22.75 -5.35 -3.77
CA LEU A 18 21.31 -5.10 -3.79
C LEU A 18 20.70 -5.23 -2.39
N GLU A 19 21.10 -6.23 -1.62
CA GLU A 19 20.64 -6.43 -0.25
C GLU A 19 21.08 -5.30 0.69
N GLU A 20 22.33 -4.83 0.56
CA GLU A 20 22.82 -3.68 1.31
C GLU A 20 22.04 -2.41 0.96
N ARG A 21 21.74 -2.20 -0.33
CA ARG A 21 20.92 -1.07 -0.78
C ARG A 21 19.49 -1.13 -0.24
N ILE A 22 18.87 -2.31 -0.22
CA ILE A 22 17.55 -2.52 0.40
C ILE A 22 17.59 -2.14 1.89
N LYS A 23 18.61 -2.59 2.63
CA LYS A 23 18.78 -2.28 4.05
C LYS A 23 18.94 -0.77 4.28
N ALA A 24 19.76 -0.11 3.48
CA ALA A 24 19.97 1.33 3.54
C ALA A 24 18.68 2.13 3.24
N LEU A 25 17.91 1.71 2.23
CA LEU A 25 16.63 2.34 1.89
C LEU A 25 15.60 2.17 3.00
N LYS A 26 15.46 0.98 3.57
CA LYS A 26 14.56 0.73 4.70
C LYS A 26 14.89 1.62 5.91
N GLY A 27 16.17 1.72 6.27
CA GLY A 27 16.60 2.60 7.36
C GLY A 27 16.30 4.08 7.11
N LYS A 28 16.44 4.55 5.86
CA LYS A 28 16.07 5.94 5.49
C LYS A 28 14.57 6.18 5.61
N ILE A 29 13.74 5.25 5.14
CA ILE A 29 12.27 5.34 5.23
C ILE A 29 11.86 5.41 6.71
N GLU A 30 12.34 4.46 7.52
CA GLU A 30 12.03 4.40 8.95
C GLU A 30 12.46 5.68 9.70
N ALA A 31 13.64 6.22 9.40
CA ALA A 31 14.12 7.47 10.00
C ALA A 31 13.26 8.70 9.63
N ILE A 32 12.62 8.70 8.46
CA ILE A 32 11.70 9.77 8.06
C ILE A 32 10.33 9.54 8.70
N GLU A 33 9.82 8.31 8.68
CA GLU A 33 8.53 7.95 9.28
C GLU A 33 8.48 8.24 10.78
N THR A 34 9.54 7.90 11.51
CA THR A 34 9.66 8.19 12.95
C THR A 34 9.63 9.69 13.27
N LYS A 35 10.16 10.53 12.38
CA LYS A 35 10.09 11.99 12.50
C LYS A 35 8.71 12.54 12.13
N LEU A 36 8.06 11.97 11.11
CA LEU A 36 6.74 12.39 10.63
C LEU A 36 5.62 11.99 11.59
N PHE A 37 5.68 10.79 12.15
CA PHE A 37 4.63 10.20 12.98
C PHE A 37 4.10 11.14 14.09
N PRO A 38 4.94 11.75 14.96
CA PRO A 38 4.44 12.64 16.01
C PRO A 38 3.76 13.89 15.46
N PHE A 39 4.28 14.43 14.34
CA PHE A 39 3.69 15.58 13.68
C PHE A 39 2.33 15.24 13.05
N GLU A 40 2.24 14.12 12.33
CA GLU A 40 0.98 13.66 11.75
C GLU A 40 -0.05 13.31 12.81
N GLN A 41 0.35 12.69 13.91
CA GLN A 41 -0.55 12.39 15.02
C GLN A 41 -1.11 13.68 15.63
N SER A 42 -0.27 14.69 15.83
CA SER A 42 -0.70 16.00 16.32
C SER A 42 -1.67 16.70 15.35
N LEU A 43 -1.40 16.60 14.05
CA LEU A 43 -2.25 17.11 12.98
C LEU A 43 -3.63 16.42 12.98
N ARG A 44 -3.65 15.09 13.04
CA ARG A 44 -4.87 14.28 13.09
C ARG A 44 -5.69 14.64 14.32
N ASN A 45 -5.09 14.67 15.49
CA ASN A 45 -5.77 15.03 16.74
C ASN A 45 -6.39 16.43 16.69
N SER A 46 -5.70 17.39 16.06
CA SER A 46 -6.15 18.79 16.02
C SER A 46 -7.31 19.03 15.04
N ILE A 47 -7.46 18.19 14.02
CA ILE A 47 -8.34 18.44 12.87
C ILE A 47 -9.43 17.36 12.71
N ALA A 48 -9.30 16.20 13.36
CA ALA A 48 -10.25 15.10 13.27
C ALA A 48 -11.70 15.54 13.50
N ASP A 49 -11.97 16.23 14.62
CA ASP A 49 -13.31 16.69 14.97
C ASP A 49 -13.86 17.69 13.94
N LEU A 50 -13.00 18.58 13.44
CA LEU A 50 -13.36 19.57 12.42
C LEU A 50 -13.74 18.89 11.09
N LEU A 51 -13.02 17.84 10.70
CA LEU A 51 -13.33 17.06 9.50
C LEU A 51 -14.63 16.29 9.63
N ILE A 52 -14.89 15.70 10.80
CA ILE A 52 -16.14 14.99 11.09
C ILE A 52 -17.30 15.98 10.96
N GLU A 53 -17.21 17.12 11.63
CA GLU A 53 -18.24 18.13 11.60
C GLU A 53 -18.49 18.69 10.17
N GLU A 54 -17.43 19.00 9.42
CA GLU A 54 -17.54 19.49 8.04
C GLU A 54 -18.30 18.50 7.15
N ARG A 55 -18.01 17.20 7.31
CA ARG A 55 -18.69 16.13 6.57
C ARG A 55 -20.16 16.01 6.96
N GLU A 56 -20.45 16.01 8.25
CA GLU A 56 -21.84 15.96 8.77
C GLU A 56 -22.68 17.12 8.24
N LEU A 57 -22.16 18.34 8.34
CA LEU A 57 -22.82 19.54 7.84
C LEU A 57 -23.00 19.49 6.32
N THR A 58 -22.03 18.96 5.58
CA THR A 58 -22.11 18.80 4.12
C THR A 58 -23.19 17.79 3.73
N ILE A 59 -23.28 16.66 4.43
CA ILE A 59 -24.33 15.65 4.23
C ILE A 59 -25.70 16.29 4.50
N LEU A 60 -25.83 16.99 5.63
CA LEU A 60 -27.08 17.65 6.02
C LEU A 60 -27.47 18.74 5.01
N TYR A 61 -26.53 19.55 4.53
CA TYR A 61 -26.78 20.55 3.48
C TYR A 61 -27.28 19.92 2.19
N LYS A 62 -26.66 18.81 1.75
CA LYS A 62 -27.10 18.05 0.56
C LYS A 62 -28.50 17.48 0.75
N ALA A 63 -28.79 16.90 1.93
CA ALA A 63 -30.11 16.40 2.27
C ALA A 63 -31.18 17.52 2.22
N GLN A 64 -30.90 18.69 2.80
CA GLN A 64 -31.81 19.85 2.73
C GLN A 64 -32.08 20.30 1.29
N LYS A 65 -31.05 20.33 0.44
CA LYS A 65 -31.21 20.67 -0.99
C LYS A 65 -32.02 19.63 -1.74
N LYS A 66 -31.79 18.34 -1.47
CA LYS A 66 -32.55 17.23 -2.05
C LYS A 66 -34.03 17.32 -1.66
N ALA A 67 -34.34 17.48 -0.37
CA ALA A 67 -35.70 17.64 0.12
C ALA A 67 -36.41 18.86 -0.49
N LYS A 68 -35.70 20.00 -0.66
CA LYS A 68 -36.25 21.18 -1.37
C LYS A 68 -36.52 20.88 -2.84
N LYS A 69 -35.63 20.15 -3.52
CA LYS A 69 -35.82 19.76 -4.93
C LYS A 69 -37.00 18.81 -5.09
N GLU A 70 -37.15 17.84 -4.19
CA GLU A 70 -38.28 16.90 -4.16
C GLU A 70 -39.61 17.63 -3.92
N LYS A 71 -39.68 18.55 -2.94
CA LYS A 71 -40.86 19.40 -2.74
C LYS A 71 -41.23 20.19 -3.99
N ARG A 72 -40.23 20.80 -4.65
CA ARG A 72 -40.42 21.51 -5.94
C ARG A 72 -40.88 20.56 -7.06
N LEU A 73 -40.39 19.34 -7.09
CA LEU A 73 -40.75 18.34 -8.10
C LEU A 73 -42.19 17.85 -7.90
N VAL A 74 -42.61 17.59 -6.67
CA VAL A 74 -44.01 17.26 -6.32
C VAL A 74 -44.93 18.43 -6.71
N GLN A 75 -44.53 19.67 -6.42
CA GLN A 75 -45.29 20.85 -6.84
C GLN A 75 -45.40 20.94 -8.37
N LYS A 76 -44.31 20.67 -9.11
CA LYS A 76 -44.33 20.67 -10.57
C LYS A 76 -45.20 19.55 -11.15
N ARG A 77 -45.17 18.34 -10.57
CA ARG A 77 -46.02 17.20 -10.95
C ARG A 77 -47.51 17.51 -10.84
N LYS A 78 -47.91 18.33 -9.87
CA LYS A 78 -49.30 18.83 -9.75
C LYS A 78 -49.69 19.83 -10.85
N GLY A 79 -48.73 20.41 -11.55
CA GLY A 79 -48.97 21.34 -12.65
C GLY A 79 -49.36 20.62 -13.93
N LYS A 80 -50.31 21.18 -14.69
CA LYS A 80 -50.87 20.59 -15.92
C LYS A 80 -49.85 20.34 -17.06
N ASN A 81 -48.63 20.88 -16.95
CA ASN A 81 -47.59 20.85 -18.01
C ASN A 81 -46.37 19.97 -17.67
N TYR A 82 -46.43 19.10 -16.65
CA TYR A 82 -45.27 18.29 -16.27
C TYR A 82 -45.02 17.11 -17.22
N LYS A 83 -43.77 16.94 -17.68
CA LYS A 83 -43.28 15.77 -18.43
C LYS A 83 -42.15 15.10 -17.65
N GLU A 84 -42.20 13.78 -17.53
CA GLU A 84 -41.20 13.01 -16.78
C GLU A 84 -39.98 12.68 -17.65
N SER A 85 -38.77 12.73 -17.07
CA SER A 85 -37.52 12.44 -17.80
C SER A 85 -37.13 10.97 -17.65
N THR A 86 -36.88 10.28 -18.76
CA THR A 86 -36.37 8.91 -18.81
C THR A 86 -34.89 8.84 -18.40
N GLY A 87 -34.58 7.97 -17.43
CA GLY A 87 -33.23 7.83 -16.87
C GLY A 87 -32.33 6.87 -17.66
N ILE A 88 -31.01 7.08 -17.56
CA ILE A 88 -29.97 6.24 -18.16
C ILE A 88 -29.57 5.12 -17.19
N VAL A 89 -29.46 3.88 -17.69
CA VAL A 89 -29.08 2.68 -16.94
C VAL A 89 -27.54 2.54 -16.93
N PRO A 90 -26.89 2.37 -15.77
CA PRO A 90 -25.46 2.11 -15.69
C PRO A 90 -25.13 0.64 -16.01
N VAL A 91 -24.12 0.43 -16.86
CA VAL A 91 -23.61 -0.89 -17.29
C VAL A 91 -22.47 -1.34 -16.37
N SER A 92 -22.56 -2.56 -15.82
CA SER A 92 -21.52 -3.21 -15.01
C SER A 92 -20.77 -4.25 -15.85
N LYS A 93 -19.43 -4.20 -15.91
CA LYS A 93 -18.58 -5.21 -16.56
C LYS A 93 -17.18 -5.22 -15.93
N LYS A 94 -16.91 -6.04 -14.89
CA LYS A 94 -15.57 -6.25 -14.33
C LYS A 94 -15.27 -7.64 -13.70
N GLU A 95 -16.18 -8.61 -13.69
CA GLU A 95 -16.04 -9.79 -12.80
C GLU A 95 -15.15 -10.96 -13.30
N GLU A 96 -14.78 -11.02 -14.59
CA GLU A 96 -14.21 -12.26 -15.16
C GLU A 96 -12.68 -12.38 -15.00
N VAL A 97 -11.94 -11.27 -14.98
CA VAL A 97 -10.47 -11.26 -14.91
C VAL A 97 -9.93 -11.65 -13.53
N GLU A 98 -10.69 -11.39 -12.46
CA GLU A 98 -10.23 -11.64 -11.08
C GLU A 98 -10.15 -13.14 -10.73
N LYS A 99 -10.98 -13.99 -11.35
CA LYS A 99 -11.05 -15.43 -11.02
C LYS A 99 -9.86 -16.25 -11.53
N VAL A 100 -9.26 -15.85 -12.65
CA VAL A 100 -8.10 -16.56 -13.23
C VAL A 100 -6.85 -16.32 -12.39
N ASN A 101 -6.60 -15.06 -12.03
CA ASN A 101 -5.42 -14.65 -11.24
C ASN A 101 -5.38 -15.31 -9.85
N GLN A 102 -6.54 -15.57 -9.22
CA GLN A 102 -6.59 -16.21 -7.90
C GLN A 102 -6.16 -17.68 -7.92
N LYS A 103 -6.42 -18.42 -9.00
CA LYS A 103 -6.03 -19.83 -9.13
C LYS A 103 -4.52 -19.99 -9.24
N GLU A 104 -3.88 -19.14 -10.04
CA GLU A 104 -2.44 -19.16 -10.24
C GLU A 104 -1.68 -18.74 -8.98
N LYS A 105 -2.15 -17.69 -8.28
CA LYS A 105 -1.60 -17.32 -6.96
C LYS A 105 -1.61 -18.48 -5.98
N LYS A 106 -2.72 -19.22 -5.89
CA LYS A 106 -2.84 -20.37 -4.98
C LYS A 106 -1.90 -21.52 -5.35
N ARG A 107 -1.64 -21.73 -6.64
CA ARG A 107 -0.70 -22.76 -7.12
C ARG A 107 0.72 -22.41 -6.69
N LEU A 108 1.20 -21.21 -7.03
CA LEU A 108 2.56 -20.74 -6.72
C LEU A 108 2.84 -20.71 -5.21
N TYR A 109 1.86 -20.26 -4.43
CA TYR A 109 1.98 -20.25 -2.97
C TYR A 109 2.16 -21.64 -2.37
N LYS A 110 1.35 -22.62 -2.81
CA LYS A 110 1.47 -24.01 -2.33
C LYS A 110 2.80 -24.63 -2.71
N GLU A 111 3.26 -24.35 -3.93
CA GLU A 111 4.54 -24.82 -4.44
C GLU A 111 5.69 -24.27 -3.58
N ALA A 112 5.77 -22.95 -3.40
CA ALA A 112 6.80 -22.33 -2.56
C ALA A 112 6.72 -22.76 -1.07
N MET A 113 5.52 -22.83 -0.50
CA MET A 113 5.32 -23.21 0.91
C MET A 113 5.84 -24.62 1.20
N LEU A 114 5.69 -25.56 0.26
CA LEU A 114 6.18 -26.93 0.42
C LEU A 114 7.70 -26.99 0.67
N TYR A 115 8.47 -26.02 0.18
CA TYR A 115 9.93 -26.00 0.34
C TYR A 115 10.38 -25.15 1.52
N VAL A 116 9.69 -24.05 1.80
CA VAL A 116 10.12 -23.05 2.78
C VAL A 116 9.55 -23.33 4.19
N HIS A 117 8.63 -24.28 4.35
CA HIS A 117 7.97 -24.55 5.62
C HIS A 117 8.98 -24.85 6.76
N PRO A 118 8.89 -24.16 7.91
CA PRO A 118 9.89 -24.27 8.99
C PRO A 118 10.00 -25.68 9.59
N ASP A 119 8.93 -26.48 9.54
CA ASP A 119 8.91 -27.87 10.03
C ASP A 119 9.92 -28.78 9.31
N LYS A 120 10.28 -28.46 8.05
CA LYS A 120 11.32 -29.21 7.32
C LYS A 120 12.72 -29.00 7.87
N PHE A 121 12.93 -27.91 8.61
CA PHE A 121 14.22 -27.50 9.17
C PHE A 121 14.23 -27.56 10.70
N SER A 122 13.27 -28.27 11.31
CA SER A 122 13.11 -28.35 12.77
C SER A 122 14.34 -28.90 13.52
N MET A 123 15.28 -29.55 12.82
CA MET A 123 16.52 -30.09 13.40
C MET A 123 17.71 -29.11 13.35
N GLN A 124 17.55 -27.96 12.68
CA GLN A 124 18.60 -26.97 12.44
C GLN A 124 18.10 -25.59 12.85
N GLU A 125 18.42 -25.15 14.07
CA GLU A 125 17.88 -23.91 14.65
C GLU A 125 18.12 -22.66 13.76
N ASN A 126 19.32 -22.54 13.17
CA ASN A 126 19.66 -21.44 12.26
C ASN A 126 18.90 -21.50 10.92
N GLU A 127 18.60 -22.70 10.40
CA GLU A 127 17.85 -22.86 9.14
C GLU A 127 16.35 -22.72 9.38
N GLN A 128 15.87 -23.12 10.56
CA GLN A 128 14.50 -22.94 11.01
C GLN A 128 14.12 -21.46 11.12
N GLN A 129 14.98 -20.62 11.71
CA GLN A 129 14.76 -19.17 11.78
C GLN A 129 14.68 -18.53 10.39
N LYS A 130 15.58 -18.89 9.47
CA LYS A 130 15.56 -18.41 8.09
C LYS A 130 14.34 -18.88 7.31
N ALA A 131 13.92 -20.13 7.52
CA ALA A 131 12.70 -20.69 6.95
C ALA A 131 11.45 -19.97 7.47
N LEU A 132 11.42 -19.60 8.75
CA LEU A 132 10.36 -18.80 9.34
C LEU A 132 10.28 -17.40 8.73
N GLU A 133 11.41 -16.70 8.59
CA GLU A 133 11.46 -15.38 7.95
C GLU A 133 10.97 -15.43 6.49
N THR A 134 11.44 -16.42 5.74
CA THR A 134 11.09 -16.60 4.33
C THR A 134 9.60 -17.00 4.17
N THR A 135 9.09 -17.85 5.06
CA THR A 135 7.67 -18.22 5.10
C THR A 135 6.78 -17.02 5.43
N THR A 136 7.20 -16.18 6.38
CA THR A 136 6.46 -14.98 6.76
C THR A 136 6.35 -14.01 5.57
N LYS A 137 7.46 -13.77 4.86
CA LYS A 137 7.45 -12.97 3.62
C LYS A 137 6.58 -13.58 2.52
N LEU A 138 6.59 -14.91 2.36
CA LEU A 138 5.73 -15.61 1.40
C LEU A 138 4.24 -15.38 1.68
N ILE A 139 3.86 -15.47 2.96
CA ILE A 139 2.49 -15.24 3.41
C ILE A 139 2.08 -13.78 3.16
N GLU A 140 2.95 -12.82 3.45
CA GLU A 140 2.71 -11.40 3.23
C GLU A 140 2.45 -11.09 1.74
N ILE A 141 3.29 -11.61 0.84
CA ILE A 141 3.14 -11.43 -0.61
C ILE A 141 1.86 -12.12 -1.12
N TYR A 142 1.51 -13.29 -0.59
CA TYR A 142 0.28 -13.98 -0.99
C TYR A 142 -0.99 -13.20 -0.61
N GLN A 143 -1.02 -12.63 0.60
CA GLN A 143 -2.19 -11.89 1.11
C GLN A 143 -2.33 -10.52 0.46
N ASN A 144 -1.23 -9.78 0.31
CA ASN A 144 -1.26 -8.36 -0.03
C ASN A 144 -0.68 -8.03 -1.42
N GLY A 145 0.11 -8.92 -2.01
CA GLY A 145 0.88 -8.67 -3.23
C GLY A 145 0.15 -8.98 -4.54
N SER A 146 0.81 -8.68 -5.66
CA SER A 146 0.33 -8.99 -7.03
C SER A 146 0.71 -10.42 -7.46
N LEU A 147 0.16 -10.91 -8.58
CA LEU A 147 0.56 -12.22 -9.13
C LEU A 147 2.05 -12.21 -9.55
N GLU A 148 2.48 -11.10 -10.15
CA GLU A 148 3.85 -10.90 -10.62
C GLU A 148 4.87 -10.88 -9.47
N GLU A 149 4.52 -10.26 -8.34
CA GLU A 149 5.36 -10.28 -7.13
C GLU A 149 5.53 -11.69 -6.56
N LEU A 150 4.46 -12.49 -6.57
CA LEU A 150 4.51 -13.87 -6.12
C LEU A 150 5.34 -14.76 -7.06
N GLU A 151 5.24 -14.55 -8.38
CA GLU A 151 6.09 -15.23 -9.36
C GLU A 151 7.56 -14.87 -9.19
N ALA A 152 7.87 -13.59 -8.98
CA ALA A 152 9.23 -13.11 -8.74
C ALA A 152 9.82 -13.70 -7.46
N PHE A 153 9.04 -13.72 -6.36
CA PHE A 153 9.48 -14.28 -5.09
C PHE A 153 9.62 -15.80 -5.13
N HIS A 154 8.71 -16.48 -5.84
CA HIS A 154 8.83 -17.90 -6.14
C HIS A 154 10.16 -18.19 -6.84
N ALA A 155 10.47 -17.47 -7.93
CA ALA A 155 11.75 -17.64 -8.62
C ALA A 155 12.96 -17.37 -7.72
N TYR A 156 12.88 -16.39 -6.82
CA TYR A 156 13.93 -16.09 -5.84
C TYR A 156 14.17 -17.25 -4.85
N ILE A 157 13.10 -17.89 -4.35
CA ILE A 157 13.19 -19.07 -3.48
C ILE A 157 13.88 -20.23 -4.20
N PHE A 158 13.40 -20.58 -5.39
CA PHE A 158 13.91 -21.72 -6.17
C PHE A 158 15.26 -21.46 -6.82
N GLY A 159 15.67 -20.19 -6.93
CA GLY A 159 16.96 -19.77 -7.46
C GLY A 159 18.16 -20.04 -6.54
N GLY A 160 17.94 -20.50 -5.30
CA GLY A 160 19.01 -20.81 -4.33
C GLY A 160 19.60 -19.59 -3.62
N ASN A 161 18.98 -18.42 -3.75
CA ASN A 161 19.40 -17.19 -3.06
C ASN A 161 18.84 -17.08 -1.64
N THR A 162 17.89 -17.95 -1.27
CA THR A 162 17.54 -18.14 0.14
C THR A 162 18.65 -18.94 0.79
N ALA A 163 19.11 -18.55 1.98
CA ALA A 163 20.21 -19.20 2.69
C ALA A 163 19.82 -20.59 3.27
N LEU A 164 18.95 -21.33 2.57
CA LEU A 164 18.43 -22.66 2.86
C LEU A 164 18.99 -23.65 1.82
N ASN A 165 19.55 -24.77 2.28
CA ASN A 165 20.05 -25.81 1.41
C ASN A 165 18.90 -26.77 1.04
N PHE A 166 18.30 -26.62 -0.13
CA PHE A 166 17.33 -27.59 -0.63
C PHE A 166 18.03 -28.84 -1.17
N ASN A 167 17.60 -30.03 -0.75
CA ASN A 167 18.11 -31.29 -1.31
C ASN A 167 17.92 -31.30 -2.84
N LYS A 168 19.03 -31.54 -3.55
CA LYS A 168 19.27 -31.24 -4.97
C LYS A 168 18.62 -32.24 -5.95
N ASP A 169 17.53 -32.88 -5.54
CA ASP A 169 16.81 -33.84 -6.36
C ASP A 169 15.49 -33.20 -6.81
N ILE A 170 15.50 -32.42 -7.88
CA ILE A 170 14.37 -32.24 -8.83
C ILE A 170 14.86 -31.39 -10.00
N THR A 171 14.53 -31.84 -11.22
CA THR A 171 14.74 -31.17 -12.49
C THR A 171 14.13 -29.76 -12.51
N LEU A 172 14.99 -28.74 -12.41
CA LEU A 172 14.63 -27.34 -12.57
C LEU A 172 13.94 -27.11 -13.93
N VAL A 173 12.62 -26.90 -13.91
CA VAL A 173 11.98 -26.15 -14.99
C VAL A 173 12.43 -24.70 -14.81
N LYS A 174 13.55 -24.35 -15.46
CA LYS A 174 14.04 -22.98 -15.57
C LYS A 174 13.01 -22.12 -16.32
N LYS A 175 11.99 -21.62 -15.62
CA LYS A 175 11.37 -20.37 -16.02
C LYS A 175 12.40 -19.30 -15.67
N THR A 176 13.10 -18.80 -16.67
CA THR A 176 14.20 -17.84 -16.58
C THR A 176 13.68 -16.45 -16.19
N THR A 177 13.29 -16.26 -14.93
CA THR A 177 13.35 -14.95 -14.30
C THR A 177 14.63 -14.93 -13.49
N SER A 178 15.59 -14.07 -13.85
CA SER A 178 16.90 -14.06 -13.20
C SER A 178 16.72 -13.76 -11.71
N ASN A 179 17.47 -14.45 -10.85
CA ASN A 179 17.35 -14.34 -9.39
C ASN A 179 17.50 -12.89 -8.86
N THR A 180 18.06 -11.98 -9.67
CA THR A 180 18.19 -10.55 -9.41
C THR A 180 16.89 -9.77 -9.55
N THR A 181 15.92 -10.25 -10.34
CA THR A 181 14.66 -9.53 -10.66
C THR A 181 13.85 -9.17 -9.43
N TYR A 182 13.72 -10.08 -8.46
CA TYR A 182 13.00 -9.80 -7.22
C TYR A 182 13.67 -8.70 -6.40
N LEU A 183 15.00 -8.78 -6.23
CA LEU A 183 15.76 -7.78 -5.47
C LEU A 183 15.75 -6.41 -6.16
N THR A 184 15.84 -6.37 -7.49
CA THR A 184 15.72 -5.11 -8.24
C THR A 184 14.33 -4.51 -8.12
N ASN A 185 13.28 -5.32 -8.21
CA ASN A 185 11.90 -4.86 -8.03
C ASN A 185 11.66 -4.35 -6.61
N GLU A 186 12.25 -5.00 -5.60
CA GLU A 186 12.17 -4.56 -4.21
C GLU A 186 12.91 -3.23 -3.98
N VAL A 187 14.08 -3.04 -4.58
CA VAL A 187 14.78 -1.74 -4.57
C VAL A 187 13.92 -0.67 -5.21
N GLU A 188 13.35 -0.92 -6.40
CA GLU A 188 12.49 0.04 -7.10
C GLU A 188 11.25 0.39 -6.28
N ARG A 189 10.62 -0.61 -5.63
CA ARG A 189 9.48 -0.42 -4.73
C ARG A 189 9.84 0.48 -3.56
N LEU A 190 10.97 0.25 -2.91
CA LEU A 190 11.44 1.06 -1.78
C LEU A 190 11.86 2.47 -2.22
N GLU A 191 12.48 2.62 -3.39
CA GLU A 191 12.78 3.94 -3.96
C GLU A 191 11.50 4.73 -4.23
N LYS A 192 10.47 4.10 -4.81
CA LYS A 192 9.14 4.72 -4.99
C LYS A 192 8.49 5.08 -3.65
N GLN A 193 8.58 4.22 -2.64
CA GLN A 193 8.05 4.53 -1.32
C GLN A 193 8.76 5.74 -0.70
N LEU A 194 10.10 5.80 -0.84
CA LEU A 194 10.88 6.92 -0.36
C LEU A 194 10.55 8.22 -1.12
N THR A 195 10.37 8.17 -2.44
CA THR A 195 9.97 9.37 -3.20
C THR A 195 8.59 9.86 -2.78
N ILE A 196 7.60 8.97 -2.62
CA ILE A 196 6.27 9.33 -2.13
C ILE A 196 6.35 9.98 -0.74
N LEU A 197 7.19 9.43 0.16
CA LEU A 197 7.36 9.96 1.50
C LEU A 197 8.01 11.34 1.50
N LEU A 198 9.04 11.54 0.69
CA LEU A 198 9.70 12.84 0.49
C LEU A 198 8.78 13.86 -0.20
N ASP A 199 7.92 13.40 -1.09
CA ASP A 199 6.94 14.24 -1.79
C ASP A 199 5.71 14.56 -0.97
N SER A 200 5.47 13.83 0.12
CA SER A 200 4.36 14.05 1.02
C SER A 200 4.35 15.49 1.53
N TYR A 201 3.15 16.08 1.57
CA TYR A 201 3.01 17.46 2.00
C TYR A 201 3.37 17.63 3.48
N THR A 202 3.12 16.61 4.30
CA THR A 202 3.50 16.59 5.72
C THR A 202 5.01 16.68 5.90
N TYR A 203 5.80 15.98 5.06
CA TYR A 203 7.26 16.10 5.07
C TYR A 203 7.75 17.46 4.58
N LYS A 204 7.13 18.00 3.52
CA LYS A 204 7.45 19.36 3.02
C LYS A 204 7.18 20.42 4.09
N VAL A 205 6.08 20.32 4.82
CA VAL A 205 5.78 21.20 5.96
C VAL A 205 6.82 21.06 7.06
N LEU A 206 7.14 19.82 7.45
CA LEU A 206 8.10 19.54 8.52
C LEU A 206 9.50 20.09 8.23
N THR A 207 9.92 20.09 6.96
CA THR A 207 11.26 20.50 6.52
C THR A 207 11.35 21.98 6.12
N THR A 208 10.26 22.57 5.59
CA THR A 208 10.28 23.94 5.04
C THR A 208 9.82 24.98 6.06
N TYR A 209 8.89 24.62 6.96
CA TYR A 209 8.36 25.59 7.92
C TYR A 209 9.31 25.75 9.10
N LYS A 210 9.59 27.02 9.47
CA LYS A 210 10.38 27.34 10.67
C LYS A 210 9.74 26.75 11.95
N ASN A 211 8.42 26.70 11.99
CA ASN A 211 7.66 26.01 13.03
C ASN A 211 6.53 25.19 12.39
N PRO A 212 6.65 23.86 12.28
CA PRO A 212 5.63 23.01 11.68
C PRO A 212 4.24 23.13 12.33
N MET A 213 4.16 23.52 13.61
CA MET A 213 2.88 23.67 14.30
C MET A 213 2.10 24.92 13.89
N SER A 214 2.74 25.90 13.25
CA SER A 214 2.01 27.06 12.70
C SER A 214 1.06 26.62 11.58
N PHE A 215 1.48 25.66 10.76
CA PHE A 215 0.64 25.07 9.72
C PHE A 215 -0.63 24.42 10.30
N VAL A 216 -0.52 23.74 11.44
CA VAL A 216 -1.68 23.12 12.11
C VAL A 216 -2.67 24.20 12.56
N ALA A 217 -2.18 25.32 13.10
CA ALA A 217 -3.03 26.44 13.51
C ALA A 217 -3.73 27.11 12.31
N GLU A 218 -3.03 27.29 11.20
CA GLU A 218 -3.59 27.81 9.95
C GLU A 218 -4.69 26.89 9.41
N LEU A 219 -4.42 25.59 9.37
CA LEU A 219 -5.37 24.60 8.86
C LEU A 219 -6.61 24.51 9.75
N LYS A 220 -6.44 24.59 11.07
CA LYS A 220 -7.55 24.71 12.02
C LYS A 220 -8.41 25.93 11.73
N SER A 221 -7.79 27.12 11.60
CA SER A 221 -8.51 28.35 11.27
C SER A 221 -9.29 28.26 9.95
N TYR A 222 -8.73 27.58 8.94
CA TYR A 222 -9.42 27.35 7.67
C TYR A 222 -10.70 26.50 7.85
N TYR A 223 -10.61 25.40 8.60
CA TYR A 223 -11.76 24.54 8.83
C TYR A 223 -12.82 25.21 9.71
N ASP A 224 -12.40 25.96 10.73
CA ASP A 224 -13.32 26.72 11.59
C ASP A 224 -14.19 27.71 10.78
N ASP A 225 -13.58 28.47 9.85
CA ASP A 225 -14.32 29.38 8.96
C ASP A 225 -15.26 28.62 8.01
N ARG A 226 -14.78 27.50 7.44
CA ARG A 226 -15.59 26.66 6.54
C ARG A 226 -16.80 26.07 7.26
N ILE A 227 -16.61 25.54 8.46
CA ILE A 227 -17.65 25.00 9.32
C ILE A 227 -18.63 26.11 9.69
N PHE A 228 -18.15 27.29 10.10
CA PHE A 228 -18.99 28.43 10.40
C PHE A 228 -19.92 28.80 9.23
N LYS A 229 -19.38 28.87 8.01
CA LYS A 229 -20.15 29.10 6.78
C LYS A 229 -21.17 27.98 6.51
N LEU A 230 -20.81 26.73 6.72
CA LEU A 230 -21.72 25.59 6.56
C LEU A 230 -22.83 25.60 7.60
N ARG A 231 -22.52 25.79 8.89
CA ARG A 231 -23.50 25.96 10.00
C ARG A 231 -24.52 27.04 9.66
N LYS A 232 -24.09 28.19 9.13
CA LYS A 232 -25.00 29.28 8.72
C LYS A 232 -25.95 28.85 7.59
N ARG A 233 -25.47 28.03 6.65
CA ARG A 233 -26.26 27.53 5.50
C ARG A 233 -27.21 26.40 5.88
N THR A 234 -26.84 25.60 6.87
CA THR A 234 -27.62 24.46 7.36
C THR A 234 -28.60 24.84 8.47
N ARG A 235 -28.46 26.02 9.07
CA ARG A 235 -29.38 26.53 10.09
C ARG A 235 -30.81 26.57 9.56
N THR A 236 -31.64 25.64 10.03
CA THR A 236 -33.09 25.72 9.87
C THR A 236 -33.61 26.77 10.84
N LYS A 237 -34.33 27.79 10.35
CA LYS A 237 -35.17 28.61 11.23
C LYS A 237 -36.23 27.66 11.78
N LYS A 238 -36.21 27.43 13.10
CA LYS A 238 -37.38 26.90 13.80
C LYS A 238 -38.50 27.94 13.69
#